data_AF-A0A534BQA8-F1
#
_entry.id   AF-A0A534BQA8-F1
#
_cell.length_a   1.000
_cell.length_b   1.000
_cell.length_c   1.000
_cell.angle_alpha   90.00
_cell.angle_beta   90.00
_cell.angle_gamma   90.00
#
_symmetry.space_group_name_H-M   'P 1'
#
loop_
_entity.id
_entity.type
_entity.pdbx_description
1 polymer ?
#
loop_
_entity_poly.entity_id
_entity_poly.type
_entity_poly.pdbx_seq_one_letter_code
_entity_poly.pdbx_strand_id
1 'polypeptide(L)'
;MFRFVDQPTIAAGKGEVWVVFNGGGPIVAAGAPVTGLGEVGSFIAPDVVAGTNNCTYGDLAIGPHGQVMQVCTLTESGQGGGRIYVNVDPDGLGPAGFNDHSIFVVDTHVGGFDFIPAQPDRSVDAEPGLAWDRTGGPHNGRVYLVYTLEQKNESDNTKNSQFLPKISLDPTTGNLAVIWYDARNDLGTGGAADTDGIPNTDAQLWGAFSTDGGQTFTKNIQISAGTSNSHDAQNGIDYGDYSGLSFYGGIAHPAWSDNSNSTGNNPDGTLHQLDIYSASVPVRGR
;
A
#
# COMPACT_ATOMS: atom_id res chain seq x y z
N MET A 1 -2.32 -21.11 -18.28
CA MET A 1 -2.44 -21.42 -16.84
C MET A 1 -1.26 -20.75 -16.15
N PHE A 2 -1.50 -19.62 -15.50
CA PHE A 2 -0.49 -18.91 -14.72
C PHE A 2 -0.05 -19.82 -13.56
N ARG A 3 1.25 -20.03 -13.40
CA ARG A 3 1.80 -21.02 -12.42
C ARG A 3 2.15 -20.40 -11.07
N PHE A 4 2.17 -19.08 -10.97
CA PHE A 4 2.32 -18.31 -9.74
C PHE A 4 1.31 -17.15 -9.83
N VAL A 5 0.45 -17.05 -8.83
CA VAL A 5 -0.50 -15.93 -8.64
C VAL A 5 -0.12 -15.36 -7.29
N ASP A 6 0.31 -14.11 -7.30
CA ASP A 6 0.72 -13.39 -6.10
C ASP A 6 0.29 -11.93 -6.26
N GLN A 7 0.34 -11.17 -5.18
CA GLN A 7 0.11 -9.72 -5.21
C GLN A 7 -1.28 -9.29 -5.75
N PRO A 8 -2.40 -9.95 -5.36
CA PRO A 8 -3.70 -9.54 -5.85
C PRO A 8 -4.17 -8.26 -5.17
N THR A 9 -4.59 -7.30 -5.97
CA THR A 9 -5.28 -6.10 -5.49
C THR A 9 -6.66 -6.00 -6.12
N ILE A 10 -7.66 -5.59 -5.33
CA ILE A 10 -9.04 -5.47 -5.76
C ILE A 10 -9.56 -4.06 -5.48
N ALA A 11 -10.22 -3.44 -6.46
CA ALA A 11 -10.96 -2.20 -6.26
C ALA A 11 -12.37 -2.30 -6.82
N ALA A 12 -13.30 -1.61 -6.17
CA ALA A 12 -14.69 -1.50 -6.61
C ALA A 12 -15.10 -0.03 -6.74
N GLY A 13 -15.99 0.24 -7.69
CA GLY A 13 -16.57 1.56 -7.91
C GLY A 13 -17.26 1.63 -9.26
N LYS A 14 -18.08 2.66 -9.49
CA LYS A 14 -18.71 2.93 -10.80
C LYS A 14 -19.46 1.74 -11.43
N GLY A 15 -20.01 0.85 -10.60
CA GLY A 15 -20.76 -0.31 -11.07
C GLY A 15 -19.88 -1.43 -11.60
N GLU A 16 -18.62 -1.50 -11.15
CA GLU A 16 -17.65 -2.52 -11.53
C GLU A 16 -16.73 -2.87 -10.34
N VAL A 17 -16.12 -4.05 -10.46
CA VAL A 17 -15.04 -4.52 -9.60
C VAL A 17 -13.92 -5.02 -10.50
N TRP A 18 -12.70 -4.69 -10.14
CA TRP A 18 -11.49 -5.05 -10.87
C TRP A 18 -10.49 -5.71 -9.93
N VAL A 19 -9.77 -6.70 -10.45
CA VAL A 19 -8.63 -7.33 -9.80
C VAL A 19 -7.42 -7.23 -10.72
N VAL A 20 -6.26 -6.90 -10.16
CA VAL A 20 -4.95 -7.08 -10.79
C VAL A 20 -4.11 -8.03 -9.95
N PHE A 21 -3.24 -8.82 -10.58
CA PHE A 21 -2.32 -9.72 -9.90
C PHE A 21 -1.09 -10.01 -10.77
N ASN A 22 0.01 -10.46 -10.16
CA ASN A 22 1.16 -10.96 -10.91
C ASN A 22 0.83 -12.36 -11.47
N GLY A 23 0.85 -12.50 -12.80
CA GLY A 23 0.60 -13.76 -13.51
C GLY A 23 1.82 -14.67 -13.65
N GLY A 24 2.90 -14.43 -12.91
CA GLY A 24 4.19 -15.11 -13.06
C GLY A 24 5.08 -14.45 -14.11
N GLY A 25 5.14 -13.12 -14.08
CA GLY A 25 5.98 -12.30 -14.94
C GLY A 25 5.29 -11.01 -15.36
N PRO A 26 4.13 -11.06 -16.04
CA PRO A 26 3.35 -9.87 -16.34
C PRO A 26 2.22 -9.65 -15.34
N ILE A 27 1.73 -8.41 -15.26
CA ILE A 27 0.50 -8.07 -14.57
C ILE A 27 -0.70 -8.55 -15.41
N VAL A 28 -1.65 -9.19 -14.74
CA VAL A 28 -2.92 -9.65 -15.33
C VAL A 28 -4.06 -8.91 -14.66
N ALA A 29 -5.03 -8.47 -15.45
CA ALA A 29 -6.20 -7.74 -14.98
C ALA A 29 -7.49 -8.45 -15.40
N ALA A 30 -8.53 -8.38 -14.56
CA ALA A 30 -9.88 -8.81 -14.91
C ALA A 30 -10.92 -7.95 -14.18
N GLY A 31 -11.97 -7.56 -14.90
CA GLY A 31 -13.09 -6.79 -14.38
C GLY A 31 -14.42 -7.54 -14.45
N ALA A 32 -15.38 -7.17 -13.60
CA ALA A 32 -16.75 -7.65 -13.64
C ALA A 32 -17.73 -6.51 -13.34
N PRO A 33 -18.94 -6.50 -13.95
CA PRO A 33 -19.97 -5.54 -13.59
C PRO A 33 -20.53 -5.84 -12.20
N VAL A 34 -20.85 -4.80 -11.45
CA VAL A 34 -21.50 -4.85 -10.13
C VAL A 34 -22.81 -4.09 -10.22
N THR A 35 -23.93 -4.79 -10.11
CA THR A 35 -25.27 -4.21 -10.26
C THR A 35 -25.98 -3.95 -8.93
N GLY A 36 -25.39 -4.42 -7.83
CA GLY A 36 -25.91 -4.28 -6.48
C GLY A 36 -24.99 -4.94 -5.45
N LEU A 37 -25.31 -4.78 -4.17
CA LEU A 37 -24.57 -5.42 -3.09
C LEU A 37 -24.68 -6.94 -3.20
N GLY A 38 -23.54 -7.62 -3.34
CA GLY A 38 -23.49 -9.08 -3.55
C GLY A 38 -23.81 -9.54 -4.99
N GLU A 39 -24.18 -8.61 -5.89
CA GLU A 39 -24.56 -8.90 -7.27
C GLU A 39 -23.40 -8.59 -8.23
N VAL A 40 -22.38 -9.46 -8.21
CA VAL A 40 -21.21 -9.41 -9.09
C VAL A 40 -21.45 -10.30 -10.31
N GLY A 41 -21.36 -9.72 -11.50
CA GLY A 41 -21.47 -10.45 -12.76
C GLY A 41 -20.26 -11.34 -13.05
N SER A 42 -20.25 -11.94 -14.23
CA SER A 42 -19.08 -12.69 -14.69
C SER A 42 -17.90 -11.76 -14.95
N PHE A 43 -16.71 -12.18 -14.52
CA PHE A 43 -15.47 -11.53 -14.93
C PHE A 43 -15.27 -11.68 -16.44
N ILE A 44 -14.79 -10.61 -17.08
CA ILE A 44 -14.27 -10.68 -18.44
C ILE A 44 -13.07 -11.64 -18.51
N ALA A 45 -12.72 -12.06 -19.72
CA ALA A 45 -11.51 -12.84 -19.91
C ALA A 45 -10.31 -12.06 -19.35
N PRO A 46 -9.48 -12.66 -18.46
CA PRO A 46 -8.31 -11.97 -17.93
C PRO A 46 -7.38 -11.53 -19.06
N ASP A 47 -6.93 -10.28 -18.99
CA ASP A 47 -6.04 -9.68 -19.98
C ASP A 47 -4.64 -9.48 -19.39
N VAL A 48 -3.62 -9.65 -20.24
CA VAL A 48 -2.23 -9.42 -19.86
C VAL A 48 -1.92 -7.96 -20.16
N VAL A 49 -1.63 -7.19 -19.11
CA VAL A 49 -1.36 -5.76 -19.24
C VAL A 49 -0.05 -5.56 -20.00
N ALA A 50 -0.11 -4.90 -21.15
CA ALA A 50 1.04 -4.76 -22.04
C ALA A 50 2.19 -3.98 -21.40
N GLY A 51 3.42 -4.43 -21.66
CA GLY A 51 4.65 -3.78 -21.16
C GLY A 51 5.01 -4.12 -19.72
N THR A 52 4.25 -4.97 -19.02
CA THR A 52 4.46 -5.26 -17.59
C THR A 52 5.30 -6.52 -17.32
N ASN A 53 6.11 -6.99 -18.27
CA ASN A 53 6.99 -8.14 -18.02
C ASN A 53 8.01 -7.80 -16.92
N ASN A 54 8.14 -8.69 -15.92
CA ASN A 54 8.93 -8.53 -14.70
C ASN A 54 8.47 -7.36 -13.81
N CYS A 55 7.19 -7.03 -13.89
CA CYS A 55 6.56 -6.00 -13.07
C CYS A 55 5.70 -6.70 -12.00
N THR A 56 5.85 -6.28 -10.75
CA THR A 56 5.17 -6.87 -9.58
C THR A 56 4.76 -5.77 -8.60
N TYR A 57 4.27 -6.13 -7.41
CA TYR A 57 3.93 -5.23 -6.30
C TYR A 57 3.08 -4.04 -6.77
N GLY A 58 1.80 -4.31 -7.00
CA GLY A 58 0.90 -3.41 -7.72
C GLY A 58 -0.40 -3.11 -7.01
N ASP A 59 -1.02 -2.02 -7.42
CA ASP A 59 -2.33 -1.56 -6.97
C ASP A 59 -3.17 -1.14 -8.18
N LEU A 60 -4.46 -0.97 -7.99
CA LEU A 60 -5.37 -0.48 -9.02
C LEU A 60 -6.36 0.54 -8.46
N ALA A 61 -6.75 1.50 -9.29
CA ALA A 61 -7.80 2.46 -8.95
C ALA A 61 -8.77 2.65 -10.11
N ILE A 62 -10.04 2.85 -9.76
CA ILE A 62 -11.13 3.11 -10.72
C ILE A 62 -11.47 4.59 -10.71
N GLY A 63 -11.37 5.23 -11.87
CA GLY A 63 -11.64 6.63 -12.12
C GLY A 63 -13.12 7.01 -12.19
N PRO A 64 -13.42 8.31 -12.34
CA PRO A 64 -14.80 8.83 -12.30
C PRO A 64 -15.72 8.32 -13.42
N HIS A 65 -15.14 7.84 -14.53
CA HIS A 65 -15.88 7.37 -15.71
C HIS A 65 -15.78 5.85 -15.92
N GLY A 66 -15.33 5.10 -14.92
CA GLY A 66 -15.08 3.65 -15.06
C GLY A 66 -13.73 3.32 -15.69
N GLN A 67 -12.85 4.32 -15.81
CA GLN A 67 -11.47 4.12 -16.24
C GLN A 67 -10.73 3.30 -15.18
N VAL A 68 -9.80 2.44 -15.56
CA VAL A 68 -9.01 1.65 -14.62
C VAL A 68 -7.54 2.00 -14.80
N MET A 69 -6.85 2.33 -13.72
CA MET A 69 -5.41 2.49 -13.72
C MET A 69 -4.80 1.41 -12.84
N GLN A 70 -3.79 0.73 -13.36
CA GLN A 70 -2.95 -0.18 -12.59
C GLN A 70 -1.56 0.43 -12.43
N VAL A 71 -0.90 0.14 -11.31
CA VAL A 71 0.49 0.47 -11.05
C VAL A 71 1.27 -0.81 -10.78
N CYS A 72 2.53 -0.86 -11.22
CA CYS A 72 3.45 -1.92 -10.87
C CYS A 72 4.87 -1.39 -10.70
N THR A 73 5.70 -2.16 -10.00
CA THR A 73 7.12 -1.92 -9.79
C THR A 73 7.94 -2.86 -10.66
N LEU A 74 8.82 -2.30 -11.48
CA LEU A 74 9.82 -3.03 -12.26
C LEU A 74 11.10 -3.20 -11.43
N THR A 75 11.65 -4.41 -11.60
CA THR A 75 12.62 -5.17 -10.79
C THR A 75 11.98 -5.92 -9.63
N GLU A 76 11.40 -7.09 -9.94
CA GLU A 76 10.87 -8.04 -8.93
C GLU A 76 11.95 -8.67 -8.03
N SER A 77 13.21 -8.25 -8.14
CA SER A 77 14.33 -8.89 -7.46
C SER A 77 15.41 -7.88 -7.09
N GLY A 78 16.23 -8.22 -6.10
CA GLY A 78 17.33 -7.37 -5.63
C GLY A 78 16.86 -6.27 -4.68
N GLN A 79 17.81 -5.63 -4.03
CA GLN A 79 17.57 -4.60 -3.02
C GLN A 79 17.36 -3.20 -3.63
N GLY A 80 17.79 -2.97 -4.88
CA GLY A 80 17.76 -1.66 -5.49
C GLY A 80 17.33 -1.62 -6.96
N GLY A 81 17.24 -0.39 -7.48
CA GLY A 81 16.99 -0.12 -8.89
C GLY A 81 15.51 -0.16 -9.31
N GLY A 82 14.59 -0.17 -8.34
CA GLY A 82 13.16 -0.21 -8.60
C GLY A 82 12.63 1.01 -9.35
N ARG A 83 11.60 0.76 -10.17
CA ARG A 83 10.94 1.77 -11.00
C ARG A 83 9.44 1.55 -11.02
N ILE A 84 8.67 2.62 -10.90
CA ILE A 84 7.20 2.54 -10.97
C ILE A 84 6.72 2.84 -12.38
N TYR A 85 5.77 2.03 -12.84
CA TYR A 85 5.06 2.19 -14.09
C TYR A 85 3.55 2.12 -13.90
N VAL A 86 2.79 2.75 -14.79
CA VAL A 86 1.32 2.68 -14.82
C VAL A 86 0.79 2.31 -16.20
N ASN A 87 -0.38 1.68 -16.23
CA ASN A 87 -1.19 1.51 -17.44
C ASN A 87 -2.62 1.96 -17.15
N VAL A 88 -3.32 2.42 -18.20
CA VAL A 88 -4.71 2.88 -18.10
C VAL A 88 -5.57 2.17 -19.13
N ASP A 89 -6.65 1.55 -18.65
CA ASP A 89 -7.82 1.21 -19.43
C ASP A 89 -8.77 2.42 -19.42
N PRO A 90 -9.03 3.06 -20.58
CA PRO A 90 -9.79 4.29 -20.64
C PRO A 90 -11.31 4.09 -20.51
N ASP A 91 -11.84 2.88 -20.66
CA ASP A 91 -13.28 2.62 -20.61
C ASP A 91 -13.69 1.41 -19.75
N GLY A 92 -12.74 0.76 -19.09
CA GLY A 92 -12.98 -0.27 -18.10
C GLY A 92 -13.62 -1.50 -18.74
N LEU A 93 -14.88 -1.76 -18.42
CA LEU A 93 -15.63 -2.88 -19.02
C LEU A 93 -16.02 -2.64 -20.49
N GLY A 94 -15.57 -1.54 -21.09
CA GLY A 94 -15.78 -1.22 -22.49
C GLY A 94 -14.92 -2.06 -23.44
N PRO A 95 -14.95 -1.75 -24.75
CA PRO A 95 -14.19 -2.46 -25.76
C PRO A 95 -12.71 -2.05 -25.83
N ALA A 96 -12.29 -0.95 -25.19
CA ALA A 96 -10.88 -0.68 -25.04
C ALA A 96 -10.28 -1.65 -24.00
N GLY A 97 -8.95 -1.67 -23.94
CA GLY A 97 -8.24 -2.33 -22.87
C GLY A 97 -7.17 -1.38 -22.34
N PHE A 98 -6.30 -1.90 -21.48
CA PHE A 98 -5.11 -1.17 -21.09
C PHE A 98 -4.28 -0.76 -22.31
N ASN A 99 -3.68 0.43 -22.24
CA ASN A 99 -2.76 0.90 -23.26
C ASN A 99 -1.61 -0.09 -23.53
N ASP A 100 -1.10 -0.10 -24.77
CA ASP A 100 -0.19 -1.11 -25.32
C ASP A 100 1.27 -1.05 -24.80
N HIS A 101 1.56 -0.15 -23.87
CA HIS A 101 2.86 0.02 -23.23
C HIS A 101 2.72 0.48 -21.77
N SER A 102 3.70 0.20 -20.91
CA SER A 102 3.75 0.74 -19.55
C SER A 102 4.32 2.17 -19.54
N ILE A 103 3.67 3.10 -18.84
CA ILE A 103 4.10 4.51 -18.72
C ILE A 103 5.01 4.64 -17.50
N PHE A 104 6.24 5.09 -17.69
CA PHE A 104 7.20 5.34 -16.60
C PHE A 104 6.74 6.50 -15.70
N VAL A 105 6.86 6.33 -14.39
CA VAL A 105 6.52 7.35 -13.38
C VAL A 105 7.76 7.86 -12.66
N VAL A 106 8.53 6.98 -12.01
CA VAL A 106 9.64 7.37 -11.14
C VAL A 106 10.62 6.21 -10.89
N ASP A 107 11.90 6.53 -10.67
CA ASP A 107 12.87 5.62 -10.07
C ASP A 107 12.75 5.68 -8.53
N THR A 108 12.40 4.56 -7.90
CA THR A 108 12.28 4.46 -6.43
C THR A 108 13.60 4.13 -5.75
N HIS A 109 14.51 3.51 -6.52
CA HIS A 109 15.74 2.89 -6.01
C HIS A 109 15.52 1.78 -4.98
N VAL A 110 14.27 1.44 -4.64
CA VAL A 110 13.88 0.32 -3.76
C VAL A 110 13.58 -0.87 -4.65
N GLY A 111 14.36 -1.93 -4.55
CA GLY A 111 14.18 -3.16 -5.31
C GLY A 111 13.02 -4.01 -4.82
N GLY A 112 12.88 -5.21 -5.39
CA GLY A 112 11.80 -6.12 -5.01
C GLY A 112 12.03 -6.89 -3.71
N PHE A 113 13.24 -6.82 -3.15
CA PHE A 113 13.62 -7.36 -1.85
C PHE A 113 14.67 -6.45 -1.19
N ASP A 114 14.28 -5.26 -0.73
CA ASP A 114 15.15 -4.27 -0.09
C ASP A 114 15.15 -4.44 1.43
N PHE A 115 16.28 -4.81 2.02
CA PHE A 115 16.34 -5.16 3.45
C PHE A 115 16.50 -3.91 4.32
N ILE A 116 15.65 -3.81 5.35
CA ILE A 116 15.74 -2.75 6.35
C ILE A 116 15.85 -3.35 7.75
N PRO A 117 16.49 -2.67 8.72
CA PRO A 117 16.63 -3.20 10.07
C PRO A 117 15.30 -3.56 10.75
N ALA A 118 14.21 -2.83 10.47
CA ALA A 118 12.88 -3.12 11.00
C ALA A 118 12.18 -4.34 10.34
N GLN A 119 12.66 -4.83 9.20
CA GLN A 119 12.09 -5.97 8.47
C GLN A 119 13.23 -6.78 7.83
N PRO A 120 14.10 -7.39 8.66
CA PRO A 120 15.39 -7.94 8.24
C PRO A 120 15.30 -9.33 7.58
N ASP A 121 14.18 -10.04 7.71
CA ASP A 121 13.99 -11.38 7.14
C ASP A 121 13.13 -11.32 5.87
N ARG A 122 12.05 -10.54 5.88
CA ARG A 122 11.11 -10.43 4.76
C ARG A 122 11.53 -9.42 3.70
N SER A 123 12.32 -8.40 4.07
CA SER A 123 12.60 -7.21 3.25
C SER A 123 11.36 -6.37 2.92
N VAL A 124 11.53 -5.25 2.21
CA VAL A 124 10.45 -4.38 1.73
C VAL A 124 10.56 -4.17 0.22
N ASP A 125 9.48 -3.68 -0.38
CA ASP A 125 9.51 -3.13 -1.72
C ASP A 125 8.96 -1.68 -1.75
N ALA A 126 8.83 -1.11 -2.95
CA ALA A 126 8.34 0.25 -3.14
C ALA A 126 6.86 0.43 -2.73
N GLU A 127 6.09 -0.65 -2.67
CA GLU A 127 4.70 -0.75 -2.24
C GLU A 127 3.81 0.38 -2.80
N PRO A 128 3.77 0.56 -4.13
CA PRO A 128 3.02 1.64 -4.72
C PRO A 128 1.51 1.48 -4.45
N GLY A 129 0.86 2.53 -3.99
CA GLY A 129 -0.59 2.58 -3.77
C GLY A 129 -1.26 3.69 -4.57
N LEU A 130 -2.40 3.41 -5.19
CA LEU A 130 -3.18 4.34 -6.00
C LEU A 130 -4.46 4.79 -5.31
N ALA A 131 -4.81 6.05 -5.51
CA ALA A 131 -6.17 6.55 -5.29
C ALA A 131 -6.60 7.45 -6.45
N TRP A 132 -7.81 7.25 -6.95
CA TRP A 132 -8.36 8.07 -8.04
C TRP A 132 -9.58 8.85 -7.53
N ASP A 133 -9.49 10.18 -7.56
CA ASP A 133 -10.61 11.03 -7.19
C ASP A 133 -11.77 10.86 -8.17
N ARG A 134 -12.87 10.36 -7.62
CA ARG A 134 -14.13 10.07 -8.32
C ARG A 134 -15.33 10.77 -7.68
N THR A 135 -15.09 11.80 -6.89
CA THR A 135 -16.09 12.49 -6.05
C THR A 135 -16.95 13.50 -6.80
N GLY A 136 -16.57 13.88 -8.02
CA GLY A 136 -17.19 15.01 -8.74
C GLY A 136 -16.79 16.38 -8.20
N GLY A 137 -15.94 16.45 -7.16
CA GLY A 137 -15.45 17.68 -6.56
C GLY A 137 -14.32 18.36 -7.34
N PRO A 138 -13.66 19.38 -6.75
CA PRO A 138 -12.62 20.19 -7.40
C PRO A 138 -11.40 19.41 -7.91
N HIS A 139 -11.15 18.21 -7.39
CA HIS A 139 -10.03 17.34 -7.77
C HIS A 139 -10.48 16.10 -8.54
N ASN A 140 -11.75 16.00 -8.93
CA ASN A 140 -12.28 14.87 -9.68
C ASN A 140 -11.45 14.55 -10.93
N GLY A 141 -11.08 13.29 -11.08
CA GLY A 141 -10.21 12.79 -12.14
C GLY A 141 -8.72 12.84 -11.82
N ARG A 142 -8.30 13.42 -10.68
CA ARG A 142 -6.90 13.37 -10.23
C ARG A 142 -6.56 11.98 -9.69
N VAL A 143 -5.38 11.49 -10.08
CA VAL A 143 -4.78 10.27 -9.53
C VAL A 143 -3.70 10.66 -8.52
N TYR A 144 -3.64 9.91 -7.43
CA TYR A 144 -2.64 10.00 -6.38
C TYR A 144 -1.88 8.69 -6.30
N LEU A 145 -0.57 8.79 -6.09
CA LEU A 145 0.34 7.66 -5.92
C LEU A 145 1.14 7.88 -4.64
N VAL A 146 1.21 6.86 -3.78
CA VAL A 146 2.16 6.78 -2.67
C VAL A 146 3.14 5.64 -2.95
N TYR A 147 4.39 5.76 -2.49
CA TYR A 147 5.42 4.73 -2.64
C TYR A 147 6.56 4.97 -1.63
N THR A 148 7.31 3.91 -1.33
CA THR A 148 8.58 3.94 -0.62
C THR A 148 9.70 4.38 -1.58
N LEU A 149 10.57 5.27 -1.12
CA LEU A 149 11.68 5.81 -1.89
C LEU A 149 12.99 5.67 -1.10
N GLU A 150 14.03 5.17 -1.77
CA GLU A 150 15.40 5.28 -1.28
C GLU A 150 16.10 6.44 -2.03
N GLN A 151 16.73 7.36 -1.29
CA GLN A 151 17.38 8.53 -1.92
C GLN A 151 18.63 8.16 -2.71
N LYS A 152 19.35 7.13 -2.26
CA LYS A 152 20.53 6.61 -2.93
C LYS A 152 20.46 5.09 -2.86
N ASN A 153 20.47 4.45 -4.02
CA ASN A 153 20.49 2.99 -4.15
C ASN A 153 21.49 2.31 -3.19
N GLU A 154 21.03 1.33 -2.43
CA GLU A 154 21.82 0.43 -1.57
C GLU A 154 22.69 1.21 -0.57
N SER A 155 22.09 2.20 0.07
CA SER A 155 22.82 3.12 0.94
C SER A 155 22.82 2.70 2.40
N ASP A 156 22.04 1.68 2.78
CA ASP A 156 21.87 1.12 4.13
C ASP A 156 21.69 2.20 5.23
N ASN A 157 21.31 3.42 4.84
CA ASN A 157 21.38 4.61 5.68
C ASN A 157 20.00 5.10 6.12
N THR A 158 19.00 4.25 6.04
CA THR A 158 17.65 4.51 6.54
C THR A 158 17.73 4.66 8.06
N LYS A 159 18.02 5.87 8.54
CA LYS A 159 18.20 6.13 9.98
C LYS A 159 16.90 6.05 10.79
N ASN A 160 15.77 5.77 10.14
CA ASN A 160 14.41 5.71 10.65
C ASN A 160 13.54 5.18 9.49
N SER A 161 13.53 3.87 9.27
CA SER A 161 12.85 3.23 8.16
C SER A 161 11.37 3.61 8.11
N GLN A 162 10.91 3.95 6.91
CA GLN A 162 9.51 4.26 6.60
C GLN A 162 9.11 3.38 5.43
N PHE A 163 8.13 2.50 5.63
CA PHE A 163 7.90 1.37 4.72
C PHE A 163 6.43 0.95 4.68
N LEU A 164 6.10 0.18 3.63
CA LEU A 164 4.79 -0.38 3.33
C LEU A 164 3.64 0.65 3.39
N PRO A 165 3.74 1.79 2.66
CA PRO A 165 2.70 2.80 2.70
C PRO A 165 1.40 2.31 2.08
N LYS A 166 0.28 2.89 2.51
CA LYS A 166 -1.03 2.75 1.86
C LYS A 166 -1.72 4.10 1.76
N ILE A 167 -2.49 4.29 0.69
CA ILE A 167 -3.31 5.48 0.44
C ILE A 167 -4.77 5.08 0.27
N SER A 168 -5.68 5.91 0.74
CA SER A 168 -7.11 5.75 0.48
C SER A 168 -7.76 7.12 0.32
N LEU A 169 -8.72 7.22 -0.59
CA LEU A 169 -9.51 8.43 -0.82
C LEU A 169 -10.91 8.23 -0.27
N ASP A 170 -11.40 9.20 0.51
CA ASP A 170 -12.78 9.23 0.98
C ASP A 170 -13.70 9.64 -0.18
N PRO A 171 -14.56 8.73 -0.70
CA PRO A 171 -15.40 9.03 -1.85
C PRO A 171 -16.48 10.08 -1.56
N THR A 172 -16.71 10.42 -0.28
CA THR A 172 -17.71 11.42 0.13
C THR A 172 -17.16 12.85 0.15
N THR A 173 -15.83 13.01 0.23
CA THR A 173 -15.17 14.32 0.40
C THR A 173 -14.04 14.60 -0.57
N GLY A 174 -13.39 13.57 -1.12
CA GLY A 174 -12.16 13.68 -1.91
C GLY A 174 -10.91 13.84 -1.05
N ASN A 175 -11.04 13.75 0.29
CA ASN A 175 -9.91 13.77 1.20
C ASN A 175 -9.07 12.49 1.05
N LEU A 176 -7.79 12.59 1.36
CA LEU A 176 -6.85 11.47 1.36
C LEU A 176 -6.46 11.09 2.78
N ALA A 177 -6.26 9.80 3.00
CA ALA A 177 -5.56 9.24 4.15
C ALA A 177 -4.35 8.46 3.64
N VAL A 178 -3.21 8.62 4.30
CA VAL A 178 -1.99 7.84 4.04
C VAL A 178 -1.52 7.25 5.36
N ILE A 179 -1.13 5.97 5.36
CA ILE A 179 -0.51 5.27 6.50
C ILE A 179 0.80 4.60 6.09
N TRP A 180 1.69 4.36 7.04
CA TRP A 180 2.96 3.66 6.84
C TRP A 180 3.51 3.18 8.19
N TYR A 181 4.40 2.17 8.17
CA TYR A 181 5.22 1.87 9.33
C TYR A 181 6.40 2.83 9.41
N ASP A 182 6.79 3.21 10.62
CA ASP A 182 7.83 4.20 10.85
C ASP A 182 8.63 3.87 12.12
N ALA A 183 9.95 3.81 11.97
CA ALA A 183 10.88 3.57 13.07
C ALA A 183 11.46 4.87 13.68
N ARG A 184 10.92 6.05 13.37
CA ARG A 184 11.47 7.36 13.81
C ARG A 184 11.69 7.55 15.30
N ASN A 185 10.97 6.78 16.12
CA ASN A 185 11.04 6.89 17.57
C ASN A 185 11.99 5.85 18.18
N ASP A 186 12.48 4.89 17.39
CA ASP A 186 13.40 3.87 17.85
C ASP A 186 14.86 4.35 17.73
N LEU A 187 15.35 4.91 18.83
CA LEU A 187 16.64 5.58 18.88
C LEU A 187 17.78 4.68 19.41
N GLY A 188 17.50 3.42 19.78
CA GLY A 188 18.48 2.52 20.39
C GLY A 188 19.01 3.01 21.75
N THR A 189 18.17 3.72 22.50
CA THR A 189 18.50 4.29 23.83
C THR A 189 17.60 3.79 24.96
N GLY A 190 16.75 2.82 24.67
CA GLY A 190 15.65 2.34 25.50
C GLY A 190 14.46 3.30 25.51
N GLY A 191 13.27 2.77 25.81
CA GLY A 191 12.07 3.58 26.02
C GLY A 191 10.80 2.83 25.66
N ALA A 192 9.70 3.57 25.49
CA ALA A 192 8.44 2.97 25.03
C ALA A 192 8.43 2.65 23.53
N ALA A 193 9.43 3.16 22.78
CA ALA A 193 9.55 3.04 21.33
C ALA A 193 10.71 2.18 20.87
N ASP A 194 11.39 1.51 21.81
CA ASP A 194 12.64 0.80 21.62
C ASP A 194 12.62 -0.37 22.60
N THR A 195 12.45 -1.58 22.06
CA THR A 195 12.17 -2.79 22.83
C THR A 195 13.42 -3.61 23.13
N ASP A 196 14.50 -3.41 22.36
CA ASP A 196 15.72 -4.22 22.40
C ASP A 196 17.02 -3.40 22.61
N GLY A 197 16.94 -2.06 22.61
CA GLY A 197 18.07 -1.14 22.72
C GLY A 197 18.84 -0.95 21.42
N ILE A 198 18.30 -1.39 20.28
CA ILE A 198 18.91 -1.31 18.95
C ILE A 198 18.10 -0.30 18.14
N PRO A 199 18.71 0.72 17.52
CA PRO A 199 17.95 1.68 16.74
C PRO A 199 17.43 1.05 15.44
N ASN A 200 16.27 1.53 15.00
CA ASN A 200 15.66 1.24 13.71
C ASN A 200 15.14 -0.20 13.51
N THR A 201 14.98 -0.98 14.57
CA THR A 201 14.44 -2.36 14.55
C THR A 201 12.96 -2.39 14.95
N ASP A 202 12.52 -1.40 15.73
CA ASP A 202 11.14 -1.24 16.19
C ASP A 202 10.34 -0.28 15.30
N ALA A 203 9.05 -0.58 15.09
CA ALA A 203 8.16 0.28 14.29
C ALA A 203 6.83 0.58 14.98
N GLN A 204 6.29 1.76 14.68
CA GLN A 204 4.90 2.12 14.94
C GLN A 204 4.16 2.37 13.63
N LEU A 205 2.83 2.22 13.65
CA LEU A 205 2.02 2.69 12.53
C LEU A 205 1.77 4.19 12.65
N TRP A 206 2.03 4.92 11.58
CA TRP A 206 1.78 6.36 11.46
C TRP A 206 0.81 6.66 10.32
N GLY A 207 0.23 7.86 10.34
CA GLY A 207 -0.55 8.35 9.22
C GLY A 207 -0.66 9.86 9.14
N ALA A 208 -1.24 10.34 8.04
CA ALA A 208 -1.57 11.73 7.80
C ALA A 208 -2.75 11.86 6.83
N PHE A 209 -3.43 13.01 6.87
CA PHE A 209 -4.57 13.31 6.01
C PHE A 209 -4.29 14.51 5.10
N SER A 210 -4.88 14.52 3.90
CA SER A 210 -4.94 15.70 3.04
C SER A 210 -6.38 16.08 2.74
N THR A 211 -6.69 17.37 2.86
CA THR A 211 -8.03 17.94 2.59
C THR A 211 -8.01 18.98 1.48
N ASP A 212 -6.91 19.06 0.72
CA ASP A 212 -6.69 20.01 -0.38
C ASP A 212 -6.18 19.31 -1.65
N GLY A 213 -6.57 18.04 -1.80
CA GLY A 213 -6.25 17.23 -2.96
C GLY A 213 -4.76 16.90 -3.08
N GLY A 214 -4.13 16.55 -1.97
CA GLY A 214 -2.74 16.09 -1.89
C GLY A 214 -1.70 17.21 -1.91
N GLN A 215 -2.08 18.48 -1.81
CA GLN A 215 -1.13 19.60 -1.82
C GLN A 215 -0.40 19.74 -0.49
N THR A 216 -1.12 19.55 0.62
CA THR A 216 -0.53 19.49 1.96
C THR A 216 -1.15 18.38 2.78
N PHE A 217 -0.39 17.91 3.77
CA PHE A 217 -0.80 16.89 4.72
C PHE A 217 -0.80 17.44 6.15
N THR A 218 -1.67 16.89 7.00
CA THR A 218 -1.66 17.16 8.43
C THR A 218 -0.33 16.76 9.05
N LYS A 219 -0.06 17.21 10.29
CA LYS A 219 1.01 16.62 11.10
C LYS A 219 0.83 15.10 11.16
N ASN A 220 1.94 14.37 11.04
CA ASN A 220 1.96 12.92 11.18
C ASN A 220 1.44 12.54 12.58
N ILE A 221 0.49 11.60 12.60
CA ILE A 221 -0.10 11.04 13.81
C ILE A 221 0.40 9.61 13.99
N GLN A 222 0.82 9.27 15.21
CA GLN A 222 1.04 7.88 15.57
C GLN A 222 -0.33 7.24 15.77
N ILE A 223 -0.60 6.17 15.03
CA ILE A 223 -1.86 5.43 15.04
C ILE A 223 -1.77 4.25 16.00
N SER A 224 -0.69 3.48 15.96
CA SER A 224 -0.49 2.39 16.92
C SER A 224 -0.23 2.96 18.31
N ALA A 225 -0.90 2.40 19.32
CA ALA A 225 -0.73 2.84 20.70
C ALA A 225 0.59 2.33 21.32
N GLY A 226 1.09 1.20 20.83
CA GLY A 226 2.36 0.61 21.22
C GLY A 226 3.35 0.50 20.06
N THR A 227 4.48 -0.11 20.38
CA THR A 227 5.61 -0.33 19.48
C THR A 227 5.75 -1.83 19.23
N SER A 228 5.91 -2.19 17.97
CA SER A 228 6.11 -3.56 17.56
C SER A 228 7.57 -3.80 17.19
N ASN A 229 7.99 -5.06 17.34
CA ASN A 229 9.29 -5.57 16.92
C ASN A 229 9.06 -6.84 16.09
N SER A 230 9.35 -6.80 14.79
CA SER A 230 9.13 -7.94 13.88
C SER A 230 9.99 -9.16 14.23
N HIS A 231 11.21 -8.93 14.69
CA HIS A 231 12.16 -9.99 15.04
C HIS A 231 11.62 -10.87 16.18
N ASP A 232 10.91 -10.28 17.16
CA ASP A 232 10.31 -11.01 18.27
C ASP A 232 9.14 -11.92 17.85
N ALA A 233 8.57 -11.70 16.66
CA ALA A 233 7.50 -12.53 16.12
C ALA A 233 7.97 -13.94 15.74
N GLN A 234 9.27 -14.11 15.39
CA GLN A 234 9.89 -15.38 14.97
C GLN A 234 9.10 -16.11 13.87
N ASN A 235 8.48 -15.36 12.96
CA ASN A 235 7.57 -15.88 11.94
C ASN A 235 8.23 -16.05 10.54
N GLY A 236 9.45 -15.53 10.35
CA GLY A 236 10.18 -15.55 9.08
C GLY A 236 9.56 -14.71 7.95
N ILE A 237 8.58 -13.87 8.28
CA ILE A 237 7.91 -12.94 7.35
C ILE A 237 7.79 -11.52 7.91
N ASP A 238 8.36 -11.25 9.09
CA ASP A 238 8.32 -9.96 9.78
C ASP A 238 6.90 -9.38 9.88
N TYR A 239 6.71 -8.09 9.60
CA TYR A 239 5.39 -7.44 9.57
C TYR A 239 4.49 -7.98 8.46
N GLY A 240 5.03 -8.83 7.59
CA GLY A 240 4.41 -9.34 6.39
C GLY A 240 4.47 -8.33 5.25
N ASP A 241 3.85 -8.73 4.15
CA ASP A 241 3.53 -7.81 3.08
C ASP A 241 2.09 -7.33 3.31
N TYR A 242 1.84 -6.04 3.10
CA TYR A 242 0.52 -5.40 3.17
C TYR A 242 -0.02 -5.06 4.56
N SER A 243 -0.17 -3.74 4.78
CA SER A 243 -1.21 -3.18 5.63
C SER A 243 -2.48 -2.89 4.81
N GLY A 244 -3.61 -2.70 5.48
CA GLY A 244 -4.88 -2.32 4.85
C GLY A 244 -5.29 -0.90 5.24
N LEU A 245 -5.91 -0.16 4.31
CA LEU A 245 -6.49 1.16 4.61
C LEU A 245 -7.79 1.37 3.85
N SER A 246 -8.86 1.68 4.58
CA SER A 246 -10.10 2.21 4.02
C SER A 246 -10.38 3.61 4.55
N PHE A 247 -11.03 4.47 3.76
CA PHE A 247 -11.39 5.81 4.18
C PHE A 247 -12.80 6.17 3.68
N TYR A 248 -13.70 6.50 4.61
CA TYR A 248 -15.07 6.85 4.28
C TYR A 248 -15.66 7.82 5.31
N GLY A 249 -16.36 8.85 4.83
CA GLY A 249 -17.11 9.77 5.69
C GLY A 249 -16.22 10.47 6.73
N GLY A 250 -14.99 10.82 6.37
CA GLY A 250 -14.03 11.46 7.27
C GLY A 250 -13.41 10.56 8.35
N ILE A 251 -13.55 9.23 8.26
CA ILE A 251 -12.91 8.27 9.18
C ILE A 251 -12.09 7.24 8.41
N ALA A 252 -10.78 7.20 8.68
CA ALA A 252 -9.88 6.18 8.17
C ALA A 252 -9.87 4.94 9.07
N HIS A 253 -9.83 3.77 8.45
CA HIS A 253 -9.78 2.45 9.07
C HIS A 253 -8.53 1.71 8.60
N PRO A 254 -7.38 1.92 9.25
CA PRO A 254 -6.18 1.15 9.01
C PRO A 254 -6.28 -0.26 9.63
N ALA A 255 -5.58 -1.22 9.05
CA ALA A 255 -5.30 -2.54 9.63
C ALA A 255 -3.82 -2.87 9.44
N TRP A 256 -3.14 -3.32 10.50
CA TRP A 256 -1.69 -3.54 10.49
C TRP A 256 -1.30 -4.69 11.42
N SER A 257 -0.15 -5.30 11.14
CA SER A 257 0.49 -6.32 11.97
C SER A 257 1.16 -5.67 13.18
N ASP A 258 0.88 -6.16 14.37
CA ASP A 258 1.33 -5.56 15.63
C ASP A 258 1.51 -6.63 16.71
N ASN A 259 2.61 -6.55 17.46
CA ASN A 259 2.88 -7.41 18.62
C ASN A 259 3.17 -6.61 19.88
N SER A 260 2.82 -5.32 19.90
CA SER A 260 2.96 -4.45 21.07
C SER A 260 2.05 -4.88 22.23
N ASN A 261 0.96 -5.61 21.92
CA ASN A 261 -0.11 -5.94 22.86
C ASN A 261 -0.69 -4.68 23.55
N SER A 262 -0.79 -3.57 22.81
CA SER A 262 -1.21 -2.27 23.35
C SER A 262 -2.63 -2.24 23.95
N THR A 263 -3.46 -3.23 23.63
CA THR A 263 -4.80 -3.46 24.18
C THR A 263 -4.83 -4.42 25.37
N GLY A 264 -3.72 -5.10 25.67
CA GLY A 264 -3.60 -6.08 26.75
C GLY A 264 -4.37 -7.39 26.51
N ASN A 265 -4.86 -7.62 25.29
CA ASN A 265 -5.66 -8.79 24.92
C ASN A 265 -5.11 -9.56 23.72
N ASN A 266 -3.87 -9.28 23.30
CA ASN A 266 -3.16 -10.14 22.36
C ASN A 266 -3.02 -11.54 22.99
N PRO A 267 -3.52 -12.61 22.34
CA PRO A 267 -3.48 -13.97 22.87
C PRO A 267 -2.06 -14.51 23.06
N ASP A 268 -1.12 -14.07 22.22
CA ASP A 268 0.29 -14.47 22.26
C ASP A 268 1.11 -13.57 23.22
N GLY A 269 0.56 -12.44 23.65
CA GLY A 269 1.15 -11.54 24.62
C GLY A 269 1.97 -10.41 24.00
N THR A 270 2.76 -9.72 24.83
CA THR A 270 3.61 -8.59 24.41
C THR A 270 4.91 -9.10 23.81
N LEU A 271 5.27 -8.59 22.62
CA LEU A 271 6.50 -8.93 21.89
C LEU A 271 6.62 -10.43 21.62
N HIS A 272 5.55 -10.98 21.05
CA HIS A 272 5.46 -12.34 20.54
C HIS A 272 4.92 -12.30 19.10
N GLN A 273 4.18 -13.33 18.67
CA GLN A 273 3.60 -13.38 17.34
C GLN A 273 2.76 -12.12 17.04
N LEU A 274 2.78 -11.69 15.78
CA LEU A 274 2.03 -10.54 15.31
C LEU A 274 0.55 -10.89 15.15
N ASP A 275 -0.31 -9.97 15.59
CA ASP A 275 -1.75 -9.98 15.34
C ASP A 275 -2.16 -8.80 14.46
N ILE A 276 -3.38 -8.86 13.93
CA ILE A 276 -3.94 -7.73 13.18
C ILE A 276 -4.64 -6.77 14.14
N TYR A 277 -4.14 -5.54 14.19
CA TYR A 277 -4.74 -4.41 14.88
C TYR A 277 -5.45 -3.50 13.90
N SER A 278 -6.46 -2.78 14.39
CA SER A 278 -7.18 -1.78 13.61
C SER A 278 -7.60 -0.61 14.50
N ALA A 279 -7.86 0.53 13.87
CA ALA A 279 -8.31 1.74 14.55
C ALA A 279 -9.39 2.46 13.73
N SER A 280 -10.10 3.38 14.36
CA SER A 280 -10.94 4.38 13.67
C SER A 280 -10.30 5.74 13.88
N VAL A 281 -9.76 6.32 12.81
CA VAL A 281 -8.95 7.54 12.86
C VAL A 281 -9.72 8.65 12.14
N PRO A 282 -10.42 9.55 12.86
CA PRO A 282 -11.12 10.66 12.23
C PRO A 282 -10.12 11.70 11.72
N VAL A 283 -10.45 12.34 10.60
CA VAL A 283 -9.75 13.54 10.15
C VAL A 283 -9.84 14.59 11.26
N ARG A 284 -8.71 14.98 11.83
CA ARG A 284 -8.64 16.07 12.80
C ARG A 284 -8.33 17.37 12.05
N GLY A 285 -9.02 18.45 12.42
CA GLY A 285 -8.71 19.79 11.89
C GLY A 285 -7.25 20.15 12.16
N ARG A 286 -6.64 20.90 11.22
CA ARG A 286 -5.24 21.32 11.25
C ARG A 286 -4.86 22.02 12.56
#